data_AF-A0A9J6FUA0-F1
#
_entry.id   AF-A0A9J6FUA0-F1
#
_cell.length_a   1.000
_cell.length_b   1.000
_cell.length_c   1.000
_cell.angle_alpha   90.00
_cell.angle_beta   90.00
_cell.angle_gamma   90.00
#
_symmetry.space_group_name_H-M   'P 1'
#
loop_
_entity.id
_entity.type
_entity.pdbx_description
1 polymer ?
#
loop_
_entity_poly.entity_id
_entity_poly.type
_entity_poly.pdbx_seq_one_letter_code
_entity_poly.pdbx_strand_id
1 'polypeptide(L)'
;MVLLLRYRGVIAVTSCPVSATVATWKVGRRGDRFGVGEGGLDREEVEAHAGCLGKGEGPTKRRRCCCRVHLRSRRRRLSPIECPVPAVFAASGDALEATAEEDGCAEKVRRMSLHEVHGDNVRLKDDGSGARRADGFRKGVVFSARPVGADEKVKVRVTSCCTQWSGALRLGFTAHDPATMKGNVPSSAFPNLKNTPGNWVAKLEESLAAEGTELSFCVTYKGDMIVCVNDEEGEVVLSGVDTTRPLWAMVDIFGNTTGIELTLPDTSPDLEPVVFHEICGANVRLAEEGRLAQRVGDFCKGVTFSSRPVYLSERLFLRVKESCTQWSGSLRLGFTSNDPALSQGTLPSSSYPHLKNSPGNWVKVLDESYAKVDNLIHFCVNDMGEGLIGVNGGEEKVFLKGIDVSGNLWALIDIYGNTVTVEMAGM
;
A
#
# COMPACT_ATOMS: atom_id res chain seq x y z
N MET A 1 5.08 -35.18 65.54
CA MET A 1 5.27 -34.67 64.17
C MET A 1 3.90 -34.28 63.65
N VAL A 2 3.70 -32.98 63.46
CA VAL A 2 2.42 -32.24 63.34
C VAL A 2 1.64 -32.69 62.08
N LEU A 3 0.40 -33.18 62.09
CA LEU A 3 -0.94 -32.73 62.54
C LEU A 3 -1.74 -31.93 61.47
N LEU A 4 -2.85 -32.58 61.03
CA LEU A 4 -4.16 -32.08 60.56
C LEU A 4 -4.35 -31.31 59.22
N LEU A 5 -4.90 -32.06 58.24
CA LEU A 5 -6.26 -31.97 57.65
C LEU A 5 -6.97 -30.60 57.40
N ARG A 6 -7.43 -30.50 56.12
CA ARG A 6 -8.77 -30.09 55.61
C ARG A 6 -9.07 -28.61 55.22
N TYR A 7 -9.55 -28.52 53.97
CA TYR A 7 -10.82 -27.95 53.46
C TYR A 7 -10.89 -26.56 52.78
N ARG A 8 -11.40 -26.63 51.53
CA ARG A 8 -12.42 -25.82 50.83
C ARG A 8 -12.33 -24.27 50.77
N GLY A 9 -12.60 -23.76 49.56
CA GLY A 9 -13.64 -22.73 49.37
C GLY A 9 -13.20 -21.41 48.77
N VAL A 10 -14.01 -20.92 47.82
CA VAL A 10 -13.83 -19.80 46.89
C VAL A 10 -14.14 -18.43 47.55
N ILE A 11 -13.53 -17.35 47.02
CA ILE A 11 -14.11 -16.05 46.60
C ILE A 11 -13.13 -14.88 46.85
N ALA A 12 -13.00 -14.05 45.82
CA ALA A 12 -12.15 -12.87 45.67
C ALA A 12 -12.44 -11.74 46.67
N VAL A 13 -11.47 -10.82 46.83
CA VAL A 13 -11.65 -9.35 46.79
C VAL A 13 -10.27 -8.65 46.99
N THR A 14 -9.87 -7.94 45.93
CA THR A 14 -9.17 -6.65 45.82
C THR A 14 -7.96 -6.27 46.71
N SER A 15 -7.06 -5.56 46.02
CA SER A 15 -6.19 -4.46 46.47
C SER A 15 -4.70 -4.80 46.65
N CYS A 16 -3.92 -4.08 45.85
CA CYS A 16 -2.48 -4.18 45.63
C CYS A 16 -1.74 -3.47 46.77
N PRO A 17 -0.74 -4.09 47.43
CA PRO A 17 0.12 -3.39 48.38
C PRO A 17 1.32 -2.75 47.68
N VAL A 18 1.59 -1.50 48.07
CA VAL A 18 2.75 -0.69 47.72
C VAL A 18 4.03 -1.33 48.30
N SER A 19 5.11 -1.43 47.52
CA SER A 19 6.46 -1.41 48.10
C SER A 19 7.49 -0.91 47.09
N ALA A 20 8.21 0.13 47.51
CA ALA A 20 9.36 0.69 46.86
C ALA A 20 10.61 -0.17 47.14
N THR A 21 11.45 -0.38 46.13
CA THR A 21 12.83 -0.82 46.35
C THR A 21 13.80 0.13 45.67
N VAL A 22 14.69 0.64 46.51
CA VAL A 22 15.78 1.57 46.28
C VAL A 22 16.90 0.90 45.48
N ALA A 23 17.36 1.55 44.41
CA ALA A 23 18.59 1.15 43.70
C ALA A 23 19.83 1.60 44.49
N THR A 24 20.73 0.66 44.77
CA THR A 24 22.05 0.92 45.36
C THR A 24 23.10 0.94 44.25
N TRP A 25 23.92 1.99 44.18
CA TRP A 25 25.08 2.08 43.30
C TRP A 25 26.35 1.69 44.07
N LYS A 26 27.20 0.87 43.46
CA LYS A 26 28.56 0.55 43.93
C LYS A 26 29.59 1.33 43.10
N VAL A 27 30.58 1.91 43.76
CA VAL A 27 31.74 2.61 43.17
C VAL A 27 33.04 1.88 43.52
N GLY A 28 33.97 1.80 42.55
CA GLY A 28 35.42 1.57 42.71
C GLY A 28 35.92 0.20 42.16
N ARG A 29 37.07 0.06 41.48
CA ARG A 29 38.34 0.84 41.43
C ARG A 29 39.15 0.63 40.13
N ARG A 30 40.17 1.50 39.96
CA ARG A 30 41.21 1.68 38.91
C ARG A 30 42.25 0.53 38.72
N GLY A 31 42.88 0.54 37.54
CA GLY A 31 44.21 -0.03 37.15
C GLY A 31 44.06 -0.90 35.88
N ASP A 32 44.74 -0.73 34.73
CA ASP A 32 46.08 -0.27 34.39
C ASP A 32 46.16 0.30 32.94
N ARG A 33 47.29 0.97 32.63
CA ARG A 33 47.65 1.62 31.35
C ARG A 33 48.07 0.63 30.25
N PHE A 34 47.79 0.93 28.98
CA PHE A 34 48.72 1.23 27.86
C PHE A 34 48.03 1.09 26.50
N GLY A 35 48.26 2.06 25.59
CA GLY A 35 47.88 1.95 24.17
C GLY A 35 47.40 3.27 23.56
N VAL A 36 48.33 4.05 23.03
CA VAL A 36 48.10 5.30 22.29
C VAL A 36 47.55 4.97 20.89
N GLY A 37 46.56 5.74 20.43
CA GLY A 37 46.09 5.74 19.05
C GLY A 37 45.09 6.89 18.84
N GLU A 38 45.55 7.96 18.20
CA GLU A 38 44.83 9.20 17.93
C GLU A 38 43.64 9.01 16.95
N GLY A 39 42.59 9.81 17.15
CA GLY A 39 41.43 9.91 16.24
C GLY A 39 40.22 10.48 16.96
N GLY A 40 40.10 11.81 16.98
CA GLY A 40 39.16 12.54 17.82
C GLY A 40 37.74 12.77 17.26
N LEU A 41 36.89 13.18 18.22
CA LEU A 41 35.73 14.08 18.16
C LEU A 41 34.42 13.48 17.56
N ASP A 42 33.24 13.52 18.19
CA ASP A 42 32.79 14.09 19.46
C ASP A 42 31.53 13.34 19.95
N ARG A 43 31.48 12.97 21.24
CA ARG A 43 30.26 12.59 21.96
C ARG A 43 29.96 13.69 22.97
N GLU A 44 28.88 14.45 22.79
CA GLU A 44 28.36 15.34 23.81
C GLU A 44 27.66 14.52 24.91
N GLU A 45 28.28 14.45 26.09
CA GLU A 45 27.61 14.12 27.35
C GLU A 45 26.89 15.36 27.87
N VAL A 46 25.59 15.24 28.19
CA VAL A 46 24.82 16.28 28.88
C VAL A 46 24.76 15.92 30.36
N GLU A 47 25.51 16.64 31.19
CA GLU A 47 25.39 16.60 32.66
C GLU A 47 24.16 17.39 33.13
N ALA A 48 23.31 16.75 33.95
CA ALA A 48 22.21 17.40 34.65
C ALA A 48 22.57 17.57 36.14
N HIS A 49 22.85 18.81 36.56
CA HIS A 49 22.97 19.14 37.98
C HIS A 49 21.59 19.40 38.60
N ALA A 50 21.18 18.55 39.54
CA ALA A 50 20.08 18.83 40.46
C ALA A 50 20.63 19.31 41.81
N GLY A 51 20.56 20.61 42.07
CA GLY A 51 20.86 21.19 43.38
C GLY A 51 19.58 21.35 44.21
N CYS A 52 19.45 20.60 45.31
CA CYS A 52 18.42 20.83 46.33
C CYS A 52 18.98 21.74 47.43
N LEU A 53 18.35 22.90 47.65
CA LEU A 53 18.54 23.73 48.82
C LEU A 53 17.21 23.85 49.59
N GLY A 54 17.26 23.57 50.90
CA GLY A 54 16.38 24.22 51.89
C GLY A 54 15.28 23.38 52.52
N LYS A 55 15.45 23.10 53.81
CA LYS A 55 14.52 22.45 54.76
C LYS A 55 13.33 23.35 55.12
N GLY A 56 12.18 22.75 55.43
CA GLY A 56 11.06 23.41 56.11
C GLY A 56 9.98 22.40 56.52
N GLU A 57 9.71 22.31 57.82
CA GLU A 57 8.82 21.37 58.50
C GLU A 57 7.33 21.74 58.38
N GLY A 58 6.45 20.74 58.47
CA GLY A 58 5.05 20.92 58.92
C GLY A 58 3.94 20.87 57.86
N PRO A 59 2.71 20.44 58.23
CA PRO A 59 1.94 19.51 57.39
C PRO A 59 0.78 20.15 56.61
N THR A 60 0.29 19.39 55.62
CA THR A 60 -0.99 19.56 54.89
C THR A 60 -1.12 20.75 53.94
N LYS A 61 -0.94 20.49 52.63
CA LYS A 61 -1.83 20.90 51.52
C LYS A 61 -1.26 20.39 50.20
N ARG A 62 -2.06 19.62 49.44
CA ARG A 62 -1.76 19.23 48.05
C ARG A 62 -1.46 20.50 47.24
N ARG A 63 -0.25 20.63 46.71
CA ARG A 63 0.10 21.62 45.68
C ARG A 63 0.57 20.91 44.42
N ARG A 64 0.00 21.32 43.28
CA ARG A 64 0.33 20.87 41.93
C ARG A 64 1.80 21.15 41.64
N CYS A 65 2.52 20.14 41.15
CA CYS A 65 3.84 20.35 40.53
C CYS A 65 3.63 20.54 39.03
N CYS A 66 3.65 21.79 38.55
CA CYS A 66 3.83 22.09 37.13
C CYS A 66 5.33 22.26 36.87
N CYS A 67 5.96 21.28 36.24
CA CYS A 67 7.29 21.47 35.65
C CYS A 67 7.13 22.32 34.38
N ARG A 68 7.42 23.62 34.49
CA ARG A 68 7.44 24.59 33.39
C ARG A 68 8.86 24.68 32.85
N VAL A 69 9.16 23.97 31.77
CA VAL A 69 10.45 24.11 31.05
C VAL A 69 10.50 25.52 30.44
N HIS A 70 11.43 26.36 30.89
CA HIS A 70 11.77 27.63 30.24
C HIS A 70 12.87 27.39 29.21
N LEU A 71 12.53 27.35 27.92
CA LEU A 71 13.51 27.48 26.85
C LEU A 71 13.93 28.94 26.76
N ARG A 72 15.12 29.27 27.28
CA ARG A 72 15.78 30.55 27.00
C ARG A 72 16.40 30.49 25.60
N SER A 73 15.70 31.08 24.63
CA SER A 73 16.25 31.40 23.31
C SER A 73 17.36 32.46 23.45
N ARG A 74 18.62 32.08 23.19
CA ARG A 74 19.70 33.03 22.93
C ARG A 74 19.60 33.47 21.47
N ARG A 75 19.12 34.70 21.25
CA ARG A 75 19.23 35.41 19.97
C ARG A 75 20.71 35.57 19.59
N ARG A 76 21.13 34.99 18.46
CA ARG A 76 22.26 35.51 17.68
C ARG A 76 21.70 36.31 16.51
N ARG A 77 22.18 37.55 16.39
CA ARG A 77 21.87 38.49 15.32
C ARG A 77 22.46 37.99 14.01
N LEU A 78 21.63 37.90 12.97
CA LEU A 78 22.06 38.01 11.59
C LEU A 78 21.12 39.01 10.91
N SER A 79 21.71 39.91 10.14
CA SER A 79 21.14 41.10 9.49
C SER A 79 20.13 40.76 8.39
N PRO A 80 19.12 41.61 8.12
CA PRO A 80 18.16 41.40 7.06
C PRO A 80 18.78 41.76 5.70
N ILE A 81 18.63 40.85 4.72
CA ILE A 81 18.79 41.17 3.30
C ILE A 81 17.37 41.50 2.81
N GLU A 82 17.12 42.79 2.61
CA GLU A 82 15.96 43.31 1.88
C GLU A 82 16.18 43.16 0.38
N CYS A 83 15.15 42.74 -0.35
CA CYS A 83 14.95 43.04 -1.77
C CYS A 83 13.46 42.97 -2.12
N PRO A 84 13.00 43.72 -3.14
CA PRO A 84 11.82 44.58 -3.02
C PRO A 84 10.56 44.07 -3.71
N VAL A 85 9.42 44.50 -3.19
CA VAL A 85 8.08 44.37 -3.78
C VAL A 85 7.86 45.54 -4.75
N PRO A 86 7.31 45.32 -5.96
CA PRO A 86 6.58 46.36 -6.66
C PRO A 86 5.07 46.17 -6.51
N ALA A 87 4.41 47.31 -6.33
CA ALA A 87 3.01 47.48 -6.04
C ALA A 87 2.08 47.17 -7.22
N VAL A 88 0.84 46.89 -6.82
CA VAL A 88 -0.40 46.75 -7.58
C VAL A 88 -0.64 47.91 -8.55
N PHE A 89 -1.05 47.58 -9.78
CA PHE A 89 -1.91 48.44 -10.58
C PHE A 89 -3.18 47.67 -10.94
N ALA A 90 -4.33 48.28 -10.65
CA ALA A 90 -5.66 47.79 -10.96
C ALA A 90 -6.25 48.54 -12.16
N ALA A 91 -6.98 47.79 -13.00
CA ALA A 91 -8.01 48.17 -13.99
C ALA A 91 -7.90 47.17 -15.16
N SER A 92 -8.92 46.65 -15.82
CA SER A 92 -10.38 46.73 -15.77
C SER A 92 -10.86 45.88 -16.96
N GLY A 93 -11.98 45.15 -16.83
CA GLY A 93 -12.83 44.69 -17.95
C GLY A 93 -12.23 43.69 -18.95
N ASP A 94 -12.63 42.43 -18.86
CA ASP A 94 -13.78 41.91 -19.64
C ASP A 94 -13.93 40.42 -19.37
N ALA A 95 -15.14 40.05 -18.97
CA ALA A 95 -15.56 38.67 -18.79
C ALA A 95 -15.80 38.06 -20.18
N LEU A 96 -14.96 37.08 -20.54
CA LEU A 96 -15.40 35.99 -21.41
C LEU A 96 -15.37 34.71 -20.58
N GLU A 97 -16.58 34.23 -20.28
CA GLU A 97 -16.83 32.86 -19.84
C GLU A 97 -16.23 31.90 -20.86
N ALA A 98 -15.11 31.27 -20.50
CA ALA A 98 -14.73 29.99 -21.07
C ALA A 98 -15.26 28.91 -20.13
N THR A 99 -16.42 28.36 -20.46
CA THR A 99 -16.90 27.10 -19.89
C THR A 99 -15.93 26.01 -20.32
N ALA A 100 -14.90 25.76 -19.51
CA ALA A 100 -14.12 24.54 -19.62
C ALA A 100 -15.00 23.40 -19.13
N GLU A 101 -15.30 22.47 -20.03
CA GLU A 101 -15.92 21.19 -19.73
C GLU A 101 -15.00 20.42 -18.78
N GLU A 102 -15.27 20.54 -17.48
CA GLU A 102 -14.69 19.71 -16.43
C GLU A 102 -15.59 18.50 -16.20
N ASP A 103 -15.43 17.48 -17.02
CA ASP A 103 -15.89 16.12 -16.73
C ASP A 103 -15.11 15.14 -17.63
N GLY A 104 -14.26 14.29 -17.06
CA GLY A 104 -13.67 13.17 -17.80
C GLY A 104 -12.26 12.73 -17.42
N CYS A 105 -11.50 13.48 -16.62
CA CYS A 105 -10.13 13.08 -16.28
C CYS A 105 -10.04 12.11 -15.08
N ALA A 106 -10.99 12.16 -14.14
CA ALA A 106 -10.95 11.34 -12.92
C ALA A 106 -11.50 9.91 -13.10
N GLU A 107 -12.22 9.65 -14.19
CA GLU A 107 -12.77 8.32 -14.51
C GLU A 107 -11.83 7.49 -15.40
N LYS A 108 -10.82 8.14 -16.00
CA LYS A 108 -9.79 7.53 -16.86
C LYS A 108 -8.66 6.82 -16.10
N VAL A 109 -8.75 6.73 -14.76
CA VAL A 109 -7.69 6.21 -13.86
C VAL A 109 -7.89 4.70 -13.50
N ARG A 110 -8.80 3.98 -14.17
CA ARG A 110 -9.54 2.89 -13.51
C ARG A 110 -9.69 1.55 -14.24
N ARG A 111 -8.80 1.16 -15.15
CA ARG A 111 -8.99 -0.11 -15.88
C ARG A 111 -7.66 -0.64 -16.40
N MET A 112 -7.49 -1.97 -16.37
CA MET A 112 -6.49 -2.60 -17.24
C MET A 112 -6.76 -2.12 -18.66
N SER A 113 -5.81 -1.43 -19.29
CA SER A 113 -5.90 -0.96 -20.66
C SER A 113 -4.84 -1.66 -21.53
N LEU A 114 -5.01 -1.56 -22.84
CA LEU A 114 -4.04 -2.04 -23.80
C LEU A 114 -2.93 -1.00 -23.99
N HIS A 115 -1.68 -1.48 -24.03
CA HIS A 115 -0.52 -0.64 -24.27
C HIS A 115 -0.57 0.00 -25.66
N GLU A 116 -0.05 1.22 -25.79
CA GLU A 116 0.11 1.92 -27.08
C GLU A 116 1.02 1.20 -28.09
N VAL A 117 1.80 0.21 -27.64
CA VAL A 117 2.69 -0.59 -28.47
C VAL A 117 1.95 -1.87 -28.78
N HIS A 118 1.66 -2.08 -30.05
CA HIS A 118 0.90 -3.22 -30.54
C HIS A 118 1.37 -3.57 -31.96
N GLY A 119 0.89 -4.70 -32.49
CA GLY A 119 1.18 -5.10 -33.85
C GLY A 119 0.59 -4.13 -34.89
N ASP A 120 1.25 -4.02 -36.04
CA ASP A 120 0.91 -3.04 -37.09
C ASP A 120 -0.53 -3.14 -37.62
N ASN A 121 -1.16 -4.31 -37.48
CA ASN A 121 -2.50 -4.55 -38.00
C ASN A 121 -3.59 -4.32 -36.93
N VAL A 122 -3.21 -3.88 -35.73
CA VAL A 122 -4.13 -3.57 -34.64
C VAL A 122 -4.55 -2.10 -34.68
N ARG A 123 -5.82 -1.85 -34.38
CA ARG A 123 -6.35 -0.54 -34.02
C ARG A 123 -6.92 -0.60 -32.60
N LEU A 124 -6.41 0.25 -31.73
CA LEU A 124 -6.94 0.41 -30.38
C LEU A 124 -8.17 1.33 -30.38
N LYS A 125 -9.05 1.15 -29.39
CA LYS A 125 -10.05 2.15 -29.03
C LYS A 125 -9.38 3.35 -28.34
N ASP A 126 -9.99 4.53 -28.42
CA ASP A 126 -9.45 5.78 -27.86
C ASP A 126 -9.31 5.76 -26.32
N ASP A 127 -10.10 4.92 -25.65
CA ASP A 127 -10.06 4.68 -24.21
C ASP A 127 -9.06 3.58 -23.80
N GLY A 128 -8.40 2.93 -24.76
CA GLY A 128 -7.47 1.82 -24.54
C GLY A 128 -8.14 0.53 -24.05
N SER A 129 -9.47 0.45 -24.01
CA SER A 129 -10.18 -0.73 -23.49
C SER A 129 -10.26 -1.87 -24.51
N GLY A 130 -10.18 -1.57 -25.81
CA GLY A 130 -10.38 -2.57 -26.86
C GLY A 130 -9.37 -2.47 -27.99
N ALA A 131 -9.27 -3.58 -28.72
CA ALA A 131 -8.41 -3.69 -29.89
C ALA A 131 -9.09 -4.51 -30.97
N ARG A 132 -8.84 -4.11 -32.22
CA ARG A 132 -9.30 -4.83 -33.40
C ARG A 132 -8.15 -5.08 -34.36
N ARG A 133 -8.01 -6.31 -34.86
CA ARG A 133 -7.19 -6.61 -36.03
C ARG A 133 -7.91 -6.08 -37.27
N ALA A 134 -7.45 -4.96 -37.79
CA ALA A 134 -8.08 -4.25 -38.91
C ALA A 134 -7.67 -4.77 -40.28
N ASP A 135 -6.50 -5.41 -40.39
CA ASP A 135 -5.98 -5.92 -41.66
C ASP A 135 -5.20 -7.24 -41.48
N GLY A 136 -5.11 -8.04 -42.55
CA GLY A 136 -4.33 -9.28 -42.62
C GLY A 136 -4.67 -10.33 -41.56
N PHE A 137 -3.75 -11.28 -41.41
CA PHE A 137 -3.87 -12.44 -40.50
C PHE A 137 -2.75 -12.52 -39.44
N ARG A 138 -1.85 -11.53 -39.42
CA ARG A 138 -0.67 -11.45 -38.54
C ARG A 138 -0.59 -10.06 -37.95
N LYS A 139 0.40 -9.85 -37.08
CA LYS A 139 0.66 -8.57 -36.41
C LYS A 139 -0.55 -8.10 -35.60
N GLY A 140 -1.22 -9.05 -34.94
CA GLY A 140 -2.39 -8.84 -34.07
C GLY A 140 -2.06 -8.78 -32.58
N VAL A 141 -0.77 -8.72 -32.22
CA VAL A 141 -0.31 -8.78 -30.83
C VAL A 141 -0.60 -7.47 -30.10
N VAL A 142 -1.18 -7.57 -28.91
CA VAL A 142 -1.38 -6.47 -27.97
C VAL A 142 -0.87 -6.87 -26.59
N PHE A 143 -0.56 -5.88 -25.77
CA PHE A 143 -0.07 -6.07 -24.41
C PHE A 143 -0.93 -5.28 -23.41
N SER A 144 -0.92 -5.68 -22.14
CA SER A 144 -1.39 -4.81 -21.06
C SER A 144 -0.54 -3.54 -20.98
N ALA A 145 -1.15 -2.42 -20.60
CA ALA A 145 -0.44 -1.15 -20.43
C ALA A 145 0.52 -1.16 -19.24
N ARG A 146 0.29 -2.05 -18.25
CA ARG A 146 1.14 -2.22 -17.07
C ARG A 146 1.46 -3.69 -16.80
N PRO A 147 2.47 -3.98 -15.96
CA PRO A 147 2.66 -5.31 -15.40
C PRO A 147 1.42 -5.80 -14.66
N VAL A 148 1.22 -7.12 -14.68
CA VAL A 148 0.14 -7.88 -14.06
C VAL A 148 0.74 -8.66 -12.90
N GLY A 149 0.12 -8.57 -11.72
CA GLY A 149 0.55 -9.31 -10.53
C GLY A 149 0.25 -10.81 -10.63
N ALA A 150 0.88 -11.60 -9.77
CA ALA A 150 0.47 -12.98 -9.56
C ALA A 150 -0.99 -13.02 -9.07
N ASP A 151 -1.75 -13.99 -9.57
CA ASP A 151 -3.18 -14.21 -9.32
C ASP A 151 -4.11 -13.06 -9.78
N GLU A 152 -3.55 -11.99 -10.37
CA GLU A 152 -4.35 -10.93 -11.00
C GLU A 152 -4.98 -11.43 -12.31
N LYS A 153 -6.32 -11.46 -12.35
CA LYS A 153 -7.07 -11.89 -13.53
C LYS A 153 -7.15 -10.76 -14.56
N VAL A 154 -6.69 -11.06 -15.77
CA VAL A 154 -6.94 -10.23 -16.95
C VAL A 154 -8.16 -10.79 -17.67
N LYS A 155 -9.25 -10.01 -17.69
CA LYS A 155 -10.48 -10.38 -18.40
C LYS A 155 -10.54 -9.75 -19.79
N VAL A 156 -10.90 -10.56 -20.78
CA VAL A 156 -10.99 -10.20 -22.19
C VAL A 156 -12.30 -10.75 -22.75
N ARG A 157 -13.16 -9.88 -23.25
CA ARG A 157 -14.33 -10.25 -24.04
C ARG A 157 -13.98 -10.27 -25.52
N VAL A 158 -14.39 -11.32 -26.21
CA VAL A 158 -14.33 -11.38 -27.68
C VAL A 158 -15.48 -10.55 -28.25
N THR A 159 -15.15 -9.46 -28.95
CA THR A 159 -16.17 -8.51 -29.45
C THR A 159 -16.55 -8.74 -30.91
N SER A 160 -15.69 -9.39 -31.69
CA SER A 160 -16.00 -9.68 -33.10
C SER A 160 -15.20 -10.84 -33.67
N CYS A 161 -15.86 -11.67 -34.46
CA CYS A 161 -15.23 -12.78 -35.19
C CYS A 161 -15.42 -12.67 -36.71
N CYS A 162 -14.55 -13.32 -37.47
CA CYS A 162 -14.61 -13.39 -38.93
C CYS A 162 -14.37 -14.83 -39.39
N THR A 163 -15.40 -15.42 -40.00
CA THR A 163 -15.40 -16.83 -40.47
C THR A 163 -14.53 -17.07 -41.70
N GLN A 164 -14.00 -16.03 -42.32
CA GLN A 164 -13.05 -16.14 -43.44
C GLN A 164 -11.63 -16.52 -42.97
N TRP A 165 -11.35 -16.36 -41.68
CA TRP A 165 -10.08 -16.74 -41.07
C TRP A 165 -10.22 -18.03 -40.27
N SER A 166 -9.21 -18.88 -40.33
CA SER A 166 -9.04 -20.04 -39.45
C SER A 166 -7.94 -19.78 -38.43
N GLY A 167 -8.00 -20.48 -37.30
CA GLY A 167 -7.13 -20.32 -36.15
C GLY A 167 -7.83 -19.65 -34.98
N ALA A 168 -7.24 -19.83 -33.79
CA ALA A 168 -7.77 -19.32 -32.54
C ALA A 168 -6.94 -18.17 -31.94
N LEU A 169 -7.57 -17.45 -31.03
CA LEU A 169 -6.95 -16.48 -30.13
C LEU A 169 -5.82 -17.13 -29.33
N ARG A 170 -4.79 -16.33 -28.99
CA ARG A 170 -3.68 -16.78 -28.15
C ARG A 170 -3.52 -15.82 -26.99
N LEU A 171 -3.32 -16.39 -25.81
CA LEU A 171 -3.17 -15.66 -24.55
C LEU A 171 -1.81 -15.98 -23.97
N GLY A 172 -1.28 -15.08 -23.14
CA GLY A 172 0.02 -15.30 -22.54
C GLY A 172 0.52 -14.16 -21.69
N PHE A 173 1.77 -14.32 -21.27
CA PHE A 173 2.53 -13.32 -20.53
C PHE A 173 3.90 -13.11 -21.17
N THR A 174 4.42 -11.91 -21.04
CA THR A 174 5.79 -11.55 -21.44
C THR A 174 6.51 -10.84 -20.30
N ALA A 175 7.78 -11.16 -20.09
CA ALA A 175 8.68 -10.45 -19.18
C ALA A 175 9.40 -9.28 -19.87
N HIS A 176 9.12 -9.03 -21.16
CA HIS A 176 9.67 -7.92 -21.91
C HIS A 176 8.73 -6.73 -21.81
N ASP A 177 9.24 -5.59 -21.36
CA ASP A 177 8.48 -4.34 -21.31
C ASP A 177 8.02 -3.93 -22.72
N PRO A 178 6.70 -3.81 -22.98
CA PRO A 178 6.17 -3.41 -24.28
C PRO A 178 6.73 -2.08 -24.81
N ALA A 179 7.10 -1.14 -23.95
CA ALA A 179 7.72 0.12 -24.36
C ALA A 179 9.03 -0.11 -25.13
N THR A 180 9.76 -1.17 -24.81
CA THR A 180 11.02 -1.53 -25.49
C THR A 180 10.81 -2.19 -26.86
N MET A 181 9.58 -2.63 -27.16
CA MET A 181 9.23 -3.31 -28.42
C MET A 181 8.72 -2.36 -29.51
N LYS A 182 8.75 -1.05 -29.27
CA LYS A 182 8.26 -0.03 -30.22
C LYS A 182 8.93 -0.16 -31.59
N GLY A 183 8.11 -0.35 -32.63
CA GLY A 183 8.58 -0.53 -34.01
C GLY A 183 9.13 -1.94 -34.33
N ASN A 184 9.16 -2.85 -33.36
CA ASN A 184 9.62 -4.23 -33.53
C ASN A 184 8.71 -5.24 -32.82
N VAL A 185 7.40 -5.00 -32.82
CA VAL A 185 6.43 -5.96 -32.27
C VAL A 185 6.42 -7.21 -33.15
N PRO A 186 6.59 -8.42 -32.57
CA PRO A 186 6.65 -9.63 -33.37
C PRO A 186 5.37 -9.87 -34.17
N SER A 187 5.53 -10.43 -35.37
CA SER A 187 4.41 -10.63 -36.29
C SER A 187 3.36 -11.65 -35.83
N SER A 188 3.63 -12.41 -34.75
CA SER A 188 2.77 -13.46 -34.22
C SER A 188 3.29 -13.90 -32.85
N ALA A 189 2.41 -14.17 -31.88
CA ALA A 189 2.82 -14.72 -30.59
C ALA A 189 3.35 -16.16 -30.71
N PHE A 190 2.88 -16.90 -31.72
CA PHE A 190 3.34 -18.24 -32.02
C PHE A 190 3.82 -18.35 -33.48
N PRO A 191 5.02 -18.90 -33.78
CA PRO A 191 6.03 -19.40 -32.84
C PRO A 191 7.00 -18.31 -32.32
N ASN A 192 6.96 -17.10 -32.90
CA ASN A 192 8.03 -16.11 -32.76
C ASN A 192 8.27 -15.66 -31.31
N LEU A 193 7.21 -15.31 -30.58
CA LEU A 193 7.34 -14.95 -29.17
C LEU A 193 7.54 -16.17 -28.29
N LYS A 194 6.79 -17.27 -28.49
CA LYS A 194 6.95 -18.51 -27.71
C LYS A 194 8.40 -19.03 -27.65
N ASN A 195 9.15 -18.93 -28.74
CA ASN A 195 10.53 -19.42 -28.79
C ASN A 195 11.57 -18.42 -28.26
N THR A 196 11.12 -17.22 -27.86
CA THR A 196 11.96 -16.18 -27.29
C THR A 196 11.88 -16.27 -25.76
N PRO A 197 13.02 -16.44 -25.04
CA PRO A 197 13.03 -16.49 -23.58
C PRO A 197 12.28 -15.33 -22.94
N GLY A 198 11.53 -15.60 -21.86
CA GLY A 198 10.70 -14.60 -21.18
C GLY A 198 9.33 -14.38 -21.81
N ASN A 199 8.83 -15.32 -22.62
CA ASN A 199 7.47 -15.29 -23.15
C ASN A 199 6.78 -16.64 -22.94
N TRP A 200 5.52 -16.60 -22.55
CA TRP A 200 4.69 -17.77 -22.30
C TRP A 200 3.37 -17.61 -23.03
N VAL A 201 3.07 -18.49 -23.98
CA VAL A 201 1.92 -18.34 -24.88
C VAL A 201 1.15 -19.65 -24.98
N ALA A 202 -0.13 -19.59 -24.62
CA ALA A 202 -1.11 -20.65 -24.81
C ALA A 202 -1.97 -20.36 -26.05
N LYS A 203 -2.30 -21.41 -26.81
CA LYS A 203 -3.29 -21.34 -27.89
C LYS A 203 -4.62 -21.81 -27.32
N LEU A 204 -5.69 -21.05 -27.56
CA LEU A 204 -7.02 -21.51 -27.24
C LEU A 204 -7.57 -22.39 -28.37
N GLU A 205 -8.62 -23.15 -28.07
CA GLU A 205 -9.43 -23.78 -29.11
C GLU A 205 -10.35 -22.74 -29.75
N GLU A 206 -10.63 -22.88 -31.05
CA GLU A 206 -11.45 -21.92 -31.80
C GLU A 206 -12.88 -21.80 -31.25
N SER A 207 -13.42 -22.90 -30.72
CA SER A 207 -14.73 -23.00 -30.07
C SER A 207 -14.84 -22.14 -28.81
N LEU A 208 -13.73 -21.92 -28.11
CA LEU A 208 -13.66 -21.16 -26.85
C LEU A 208 -13.50 -19.66 -27.07
N ALA A 209 -13.36 -19.20 -28.31
CA ALA A 209 -13.18 -17.79 -28.67
C ALA A 209 -14.30 -17.30 -29.60
N ALA A 210 -15.54 -17.72 -29.33
CA ALA A 210 -16.71 -17.24 -30.05
C ALA A 210 -17.01 -15.77 -29.68
N GLU A 211 -17.75 -15.08 -30.54
CA GLU A 211 -18.19 -13.72 -30.26
C GLU A 211 -19.08 -13.68 -29.02
N GLY A 212 -18.79 -12.76 -28.10
CA GLY A 212 -19.47 -12.65 -26.80
C GLY A 212 -18.83 -13.48 -25.69
N THR A 213 -17.91 -14.40 -25.99
CA THR A 213 -17.20 -15.17 -24.96
C THR A 213 -16.33 -14.26 -24.09
N GLU A 214 -16.40 -14.47 -22.77
CA GLU A 214 -15.53 -13.80 -21.81
C GLU A 214 -14.43 -14.76 -21.37
N LEU A 215 -13.18 -14.38 -21.59
CA LEU A 215 -12.01 -15.13 -21.19
C LEU A 215 -11.36 -14.42 -20.02
N SER A 216 -10.97 -15.14 -18.98
CA SER A 216 -10.09 -14.60 -17.95
C SER A 216 -8.82 -15.44 -17.87
N PHE A 217 -7.69 -14.80 -17.66
CA PHE A 217 -6.44 -15.52 -17.46
C PHE A 217 -5.55 -14.83 -16.44
N CYS A 218 -4.84 -15.63 -15.65
CA CYS A 218 -3.88 -15.17 -14.65
C CYS A 218 -2.69 -16.13 -14.59
N VAL A 219 -1.65 -15.71 -13.86
CA VAL A 219 -0.53 -16.58 -13.50
C VAL A 219 -0.50 -16.72 -11.99
N THR A 220 -0.49 -17.93 -11.47
CA THR A 220 -0.38 -18.17 -10.02
C THR A 220 1.02 -17.87 -9.53
N TYR A 221 1.18 -17.68 -8.21
CA TYR A 221 2.51 -17.55 -7.60
C TYR A 221 3.47 -18.72 -7.89
N LYS A 222 2.95 -19.91 -8.22
CA LYS A 222 3.75 -21.09 -8.60
C LYS A 222 4.20 -21.08 -10.06
N GLY A 223 3.75 -20.10 -10.84
CA GLY A 223 4.04 -20.01 -12.27
C GLY A 223 3.10 -20.84 -13.14
N ASP A 224 1.94 -21.22 -12.64
CA ASP A 224 0.89 -21.87 -13.43
C ASP A 224 -0.02 -20.82 -14.06
N MET A 225 -0.13 -20.81 -15.39
CA MET A 225 -1.06 -19.97 -16.14
C MET A 225 -2.41 -20.66 -16.20
N ILE A 226 -3.44 -20.00 -15.65
CA ILE A 226 -4.81 -20.48 -15.62
C ILE A 226 -5.65 -19.67 -16.61
N VAL A 227 -6.51 -20.33 -17.38
CA VAL A 227 -7.53 -19.70 -18.24
C VAL A 227 -8.90 -20.19 -17.81
N CYS A 228 -9.84 -19.25 -17.61
CA CYS A 228 -11.25 -19.53 -17.41
C CYS A 228 -12.05 -18.99 -18.59
N VAL A 229 -13.12 -19.71 -18.97
CA VAL A 229 -14.04 -19.30 -20.03
C VAL A 229 -15.41 -19.07 -19.39
N ASN A 230 -16.01 -17.90 -19.61
CA ASN A 230 -17.31 -17.49 -19.07
C ASN A 230 -17.45 -17.69 -17.55
N ASP A 231 -16.38 -17.39 -16.80
CA ASP A 231 -16.29 -17.60 -15.34
C ASP A 231 -16.52 -19.05 -14.87
N GLU A 232 -16.38 -20.03 -15.76
CA GLU A 232 -16.32 -21.45 -15.41
C GLU A 232 -14.97 -21.84 -14.79
N GLU A 233 -14.86 -23.08 -14.30
CA GLU A 233 -13.65 -23.59 -13.66
C GLU A 233 -12.42 -23.39 -14.56
N GLY A 234 -11.36 -22.81 -13.98
CA GLY A 234 -10.14 -22.48 -14.72
C GLY A 234 -9.26 -23.68 -14.97
N GLU A 235 -8.69 -23.77 -16.17
CA GLU A 235 -7.74 -24.81 -16.54
C GLU A 235 -6.31 -24.27 -16.55
N VAL A 236 -5.37 -25.08 -16.06
CA VAL A 236 -3.94 -24.78 -16.20
C VAL A 236 -3.52 -25.06 -17.65
N VAL A 237 -3.27 -24.01 -18.41
CA VAL A 237 -2.90 -24.10 -19.84
C VAL A 237 -1.40 -24.14 -20.08
N LEU A 238 -0.60 -23.67 -19.11
CA LEU A 238 0.86 -23.67 -19.16
C LEU A 238 1.44 -23.56 -17.75
N SER A 239 2.59 -24.19 -17.49
CA SER A 239 3.35 -24.05 -16.24
C SER A 239 4.77 -23.55 -16.47
N GLY A 240 5.41 -23.03 -15.43
CA GLY A 240 6.80 -22.55 -15.46
C GLY A 240 6.93 -21.10 -15.94
N VAL A 241 5.91 -20.27 -15.69
CA VAL A 241 6.00 -18.81 -15.84
C VAL A 241 6.91 -18.26 -14.74
N ASP A 242 7.90 -17.44 -15.11
CA ASP A 242 8.80 -16.81 -14.14
C ASP A 242 8.12 -15.59 -13.50
N THR A 243 7.60 -15.78 -12.29
CA THR A 243 6.93 -14.75 -11.49
C THR A 243 7.88 -13.87 -10.69
N THR A 244 9.20 -14.06 -10.82
CA THR A 244 10.20 -13.24 -10.10
C THR A 244 10.45 -11.88 -10.75
N ARG A 245 9.82 -11.61 -11.89
CA ARG A 245 9.97 -10.39 -12.69
C ARG A 245 8.61 -9.82 -13.05
N PRO A 246 8.52 -8.52 -13.38
CA PRO A 246 7.29 -7.95 -13.92
C PRO A 246 6.85 -8.68 -15.19
N LEU A 247 5.56 -9.00 -15.28
CA LEU A 247 4.96 -9.69 -16.41
C LEU A 247 3.86 -8.83 -17.01
N TRP A 248 3.82 -8.67 -18.33
CA TRP A 248 2.72 -8.04 -19.04
C TRP A 248 1.84 -9.11 -19.66
N ALA A 249 0.52 -8.94 -19.55
CA ALA A 249 -0.41 -9.78 -20.28
C ALA A 249 -0.27 -9.51 -21.78
N MET A 250 -0.40 -10.57 -22.56
CA MET A 250 -0.24 -10.53 -23.99
C MET A 250 -1.37 -11.30 -24.66
N VAL A 251 -1.98 -10.69 -25.68
CA VAL A 251 -3.02 -11.30 -26.48
C VAL A 251 -2.65 -11.16 -27.95
N ASP A 252 -2.68 -12.25 -28.70
CA ASP A 252 -2.53 -12.23 -30.16
C ASP A 252 -3.90 -12.41 -30.79
N ILE A 253 -4.47 -11.32 -31.30
CA ILE A 253 -5.75 -11.27 -32.00
C ILE A 253 -5.58 -12.00 -33.33
N PHE A 254 -5.69 -13.33 -33.29
CA PHE A 254 -5.35 -14.23 -34.37
C PHE A 254 -6.56 -15.05 -34.83
N GLY A 255 -6.53 -15.46 -36.10
CA GLY A 255 -7.50 -16.37 -36.69
C GLY A 255 -8.89 -15.76 -36.75
N ASN A 256 -9.90 -16.53 -36.32
CA ASN A 256 -11.30 -16.13 -36.35
C ASN A 256 -11.59 -14.89 -35.49
N THR A 257 -10.84 -14.68 -34.41
CA THR A 257 -11.00 -13.53 -33.54
C THR A 257 -10.42 -12.30 -34.20
N THR A 258 -11.23 -11.26 -34.33
CA THR A 258 -10.84 -9.99 -34.96
C THR A 258 -10.93 -8.80 -34.03
N GLY A 259 -11.67 -8.91 -32.94
CA GLY A 259 -11.81 -7.84 -31.95
C GLY A 259 -11.93 -8.38 -30.54
N ILE A 260 -11.32 -7.66 -29.61
CA ILE A 260 -11.36 -7.94 -28.18
C ILE A 260 -11.56 -6.64 -27.39
N GLU A 261 -12.05 -6.79 -26.16
CA GLU A 261 -12.18 -5.72 -25.19
C GLU A 261 -11.81 -6.22 -23.80
N LEU A 262 -10.90 -5.53 -23.14
CA LEU A 262 -10.58 -5.75 -21.75
C LEU A 262 -11.81 -5.39 -20.92
N THR A 263 -12.45 -6.38 -20.32
CA THR A 263 -13.51 -6.12 -19.34
C THR A 263 -12.86 -5.78 -18.01
N LEU A 264 -13.48 -4.86 -17.25
CA LEU A 264 -13.15 -4.77 -15.84
C LEU A 264 -13.42 -6.15 -15.23
N PRO A 265 -12.69 -6.61 -14.20
CA PRO A 265 -13.36 -7.43 -13.21
C PRO A 265 -14.58 -6.61 -12.81
N ASP A 266 -15.78 -7.08 -13.18
CA ASP A 266 -17.04 -6.40 -12.85
C ASP A 266 -16.92 -5.86 -11.44
N THR A 267 -17.21 -4.57 -11.25
CA THR A 267 -17.24 -3.88 -9.95
C THR A 267 -17.64 -4.88 -8.87
N SER A 268 -16.64 -5.25 -8.07
CA SER A 268 -16.54 -6.48 -7.28
C SER A 268 -17.84 -7.00 -6.65
N PRO A 269 -18.27 -8.20 -7.06
CA PRO A 269 -18.82 -9.18 -6.12
C PRO A 269 -17.71 -10.10 -5.56
N ASP A 270 -16.56 -10.23 -6.24
CA ASP A 270 -15.61 -11.34 -6.00
C ASP A 270 -14.19 -10.93 -5.58
N LEU A 271 -13.88 -9.65 -5.37
CA LEU A 271 -12.71 -9.31 -4.56
C LEU A 271 -13.12 -9.51 -3.11
N GLU A 272 -12.52 -10.51 -2.45
CA GLU A 272 -12.69 -10.67 -1.01
C GLU A 272 -12.48 -9.31 -0.33
N PRO A 273 -13.43 -8.87 0.53
CA PRO A 273 -13.31 -7.61 1.24
C PRO A 273 -11.96 -7.52 1.94
N VAL A 274 -11.26 -6.40 1.76
CA VAL A 274 -9.97 -6.21 2.43
C VAL A 274 -10.22 -6.07 3.93
N VAL A 275 -9.65 -7.00 4.69
CA VAL A 275 -9.64 -6.98 6.16
C VAL A 275 -8.22 -6.75 6.66
N PHE A 276 -8.03 -6.67 7.97
CA PHE A 276 -6.69 -6.62 8.56
C PHE A 276 -6.05 -8.01 8.53
N HIS A 277 -4.77 -8.05 8.14
CA HIS A 277 -3.95 -9.26 8.16
C HIS A 277 -3.75 -9.78 9.59
N GLU A 278 -3.74 -11.10 9.77
CA GLU A 278 -3.57 -11.75 11.09
C GLU A 278 -2.24 -11.37 11.77
N ILE A 279 -1.18 -11.23 10.97
CA ILE A 279 0.10 -10.68 11.43
C ILE A 279 -0.03 -9.17 11.66
N CYS A 280 -0.10 -8.80 12.94
CA CYS A 280 -0.19 -7.43 13.40
C CYS A 280 0.69 -7.19 14.65
N GLY A 281 0.84 -5.93 15.04
CA GLY A 281 1.67 -5.53 16.17
C GLY A 281 1.17 -6.12 17.49
N ALA A 282 2.07 -6.36 18.44
CA ALA A 282 1.74 -7.09 19.67
C ALA A 282 0.68 -6.41 20.57
N ASN A 283 0.38 -5.13 20.34
CA ASN A 283 -0.65 -4.39 21.05
C ASN A 283 -1.94 -4.24 20.21
N VAL A 284 -2.07 -4.94 19.09
CA VAL A 284 -3.29 -4.94 18.28
C VAL A 284 -4.12 -6.16 18.63
N ARG A 285 -5.43 -5.96 18.77
CA ARG A 285 -6.41 -7.03 18.77
C ARG A 285 -7.34 -6.85 17.58
N LEU A 286 -7.47 -7.92 16.80
CA LEU A 286 -8.41 -8.00 15.70
C LEU A 286 -9.74 -8.55 16.20
N ALA A 287 -10.84 -8.02 15.68
CA ALA A 287 -12.19 -8.47 15.94
C ALA A 287 -13.03 -8.38 14.65
N GLU A 288 -14.27 -8.88 14.70
CA GLU A 288 -15.20 -8.88 13.57
C GLU A 288 -14.60 -9.50 12.30
N GLU A 289 -14.05 -10.72 12.42
CA GLU A 289 -13.43 -11.45 11.29
C GLU A 289 -12.29 -10.65 10.62
N GLY A 290 -11.59 -9.83 11.41
CA GLY A 290 -10.48 -9.02 10.91
C GLY A 290 -10.89 -7.66 10.37
N ARG A 291 -12.18 -7.28 10.36
CA ARG A 291 -12.59 -5.92 9.95
C ARG A 291 -12.27 -4.85 10.98
N LEU A 292 -12.18 -5.19 12.26
CA LEU A 292 -11.90 -4.23 13.32
C LEU A 292 -10.50 -4.47 13.90
N ALA A 293 -9.69 -3.41 14.01
CA ALA A 293 -8.41 -3.45 14.70
C ALA A 293 -8.39 -2.42 15.84
N GLN A 294 -8.10 -2.90 17.04
CA GLN A 294 -8.02 -2.08 18.25
C GLN A 294 -6.62 -2.15 18.85
N ARG A 295 -6.02 -1.00 19.15
CA ARG A 295 -4.80 -0.94 19.97
C ARG A 295 -5.16 -1.07 21.45
N VAL A 296 -4.66 -2.12 22.09
CA VAL A 296 -4.82 -2.41 23.51
C VAL A 296 -3.52 -2.19 24.29
N GLY A 297 -3.63 -1.67 25.51
CA GLY A 297 -2.48 -1.51 26.41
C GLY A 297 -1.74 -0.19 26.23
N ASP A 298 -0.65 -0.21 25.45
CA ASP A 298 0.35 0.87 25.40
C ASP A 298 0.24 1.75 24.13
N PHE A 299 1.03 2.81 24.04
CA PHE A 299 1.00 3.78 22.92
C PHE A 299 1.64 3.29 21.61
N CYS A 300 2.30 2.13 21.63
CA CYS A 300 3.12 1.63 20.52
C CYS A 300 2.69 0.22 20.09
N LYS A 301 3.40 -0.37 19.12
CA LYS A 301 3.15 -1.71 18.56
C LYS A 301 1.74 -1.87 17.97
N GLY A 302 1.26 -0.80 17.31
CA GLY A 302 -0.06 -0.70 16.68
C GLY A 302 -0.08 -0.96 15.17
N VAL A 303 0.99 -1.51 14.60
CA VAL A 303 1.12 -1.72 13.15
C VAL A 303 0.22 -2.87 12.68
N THR A 304 -0.54 -2.65 11.62
CA THR A 304 -1.37 -3.63 10.92
C THR A 304 -1.18 -3.51 9.41
N PHE A 305 -1.62 -4.54 8.69
CA PHE A 305 -1.53 -4.60 7.23
C PHE A 305 -2.87 -5.01 6.62
N SER A 306 -3.08 -4.79 5.32
CA SER A 306 -4.17 -5.42 4.57
C SER A 306 -3.97 -6.94 4.51
N SER A 307 -5.06 -7.71 4.53
CA SER A 307 -5.04 -9.18 4.47
C SER A 307 -4.47 -9.75 3.18
N ARG A 308 -4.52 -8.97 2.09
CA ARG A 308 -3.98 -9.29 0.78
C ARG A 308 -3.25 -8.09 0.17
N PRO A 309 -2.48 -8.29 -0.91
CA PRO A 309 -2.01 -7.18 -1.73
C PRO A 309 -3.18 -6.29 -2.17
N VAL A 310 -2.93 -4.99 -2.21
CA VAL A 310 -3.84 -3.98 -2.76
C VAL A 310 -3.48 -3.72 -4.21
N TYR A 311 -4.49 -3.61 -5.06
CA TYR A 311 -4.28 -3.21 -6.45
C TYR A 311 -4.03 -1.70 -6.54
N LEU A 312 -3.33 -1.28 -7.59
CA LEU A 312 -3.21 0.14 -7.91
C LEU A 312 -4.60 0.75 -8.10
N SER A 313 -4.79 1.94 -7.55
CA SER A 313 -6.06 2.67 -7.50
C SER A 313 -7.19 1.96 -6.75
N GLU A 314 -6.95 0.81 -6.12
CA GLU A 314 -7.91 0.17 -5.20
C GLU A 314 -8.09 1.06 -3.97
N ARG A 315 -9.30 1.59 -3.80
CA ARG A 315 -9.62 2.45 -2.66
C ARG A 315 -9.95 1.59 -1.45
N LEU A 316 -9.10 1.71 -0.44
CA LEU A 316 -9.40 1.17 0.88
C LEU A 316 -10.14 2.20 1.71
N PHE A 317 -11.14 1.74 2.46
CA PHE A 317 -11.93 2.58 3.35
C PHE A 317 -11.66 2.22 4.80
N LEU A 318 -11.14 3.19 5.54
CA LEU A 318 -10.79 3.05 6.94
C LEU A 318 -11.62 4.01 7.78
N ARG A 319 -12.51 3.47 8.61
CA ARG A 319 -13.31 4.24 9.55
C ARG A 319 -12.62 4.31 10.91
N VAL A 320 -12.50 5.51 11.45
CA VAL A 320 -12.01 5.69 12.84
C VAL A 320 -13.18 5.47 13.79
N LYS A 321 -13.11 4.44 14.64
CA LYS A 321 -14.21 4.08 15.55
C LYS A 321 -14.03 4.65 16.94
N GLU A 322 -12.80 4.69 17.43
CA GLU A 322 -12.52 5.15 18.79
C GLU A 322 -11.24 5.98 18.82
N SER A 323 -11.24 6.99 19.69
CA SER A 323 -10.07 7.83 19.97
C SER A 323 -9.96 8.13 21.47
N CYS A 324 -8.74 8.32 21.95
CA CYS A 324 -8.43 8.62 23.34
C CYS A 324 -7.48 9.82 23.42
N THR A 325 -7.95 10.89 24.07
CA THR A 325 -7.24 12.17 24.22
C THR A 325 -6.12 12.15 25.26
N GLN A 326 -5.92 11.02 25.96
CA GLN A 326 -4.80 10.85 26.88
C GLN A 326 -3.48 10.56 26.16
N TRP A 327 -3.57 10.12 24.90
CA TRP A 327 -2.42 9.94 24.03
C TRP A 327 -2.13 11.22 23.23
N SER A 328 -1.01 11.24 22.52
CA SER A 328 -0.64 12.34 21.63
C SER A 328 -0.15 11.78 20.30
N GLY A 329 -0.38 12.54 19.23
CA GLY A 329 -0.09 12.13 17.85
C GLY A 329 -1.30 11.54 17.14
N SER A 330 -1.07 11.14 15.89
CA SER A 330 -2.12 10.76 14.95
C SER A 330 -1.85 9.40 14.31
N LEU A 331 -2.91 8.84 13.71
CA LEU A 331 -2.86 7.66 12.85
C LEU A 331 -1.80 7.83 11.76
N ARG A 332 -1.15 6.73 11.37
CA ARG A 332 -0.21 6.72 10.25
C ARG A 332 -0.67 5.73 9.20
N LEU A 333 -0.59 6.14 7.95
CA LEU A 333 -0.97 5.34 6.79
C LEU A 333 0.18 5.27 5.80
N GLY A 334 0.15 4.21 5.01
CA GLY A 334 1.19 3.93 4.05
C GLY A 334 0.98 2.64 3.28
N PHE A 335 2.05 2.25 2.61
CA PHE A 335 2.15 1.02 1.85
C PHE A 335 3.46 0.32 2.16
N THR A 336 3.51 -1.00 1.96
CA THR A 336 4.73 -1.79 2.05
C THR A 336 4.80 -2.79 0.91
N SER A 337 5.98 -3.03 0.35
CA SER A 337 6.26 -4.11 -0.58
C SER A 337 6.78 -5.37 0.12
N ASN A 338 6.87 -5.35 1.45
CA ASN A 338 7.27 -6.49 2.26
C ASN A 338 6.03 -7.30 2.62
N ASP A 339 6.01 -8.57 2.22
CA ASP A 339 4.91 -9.48 2.54
C ASP A 339 4.75 -9.64 4.08
N PRO A 340 3.59 -9.27 4.66
CA PRO A 340 3.33 -9.42 6.09
C PRO A 340 3.50 -10.86 6.60
N ALA A 341 3.21 -11.88 5.78
CA ALA A 341 3.33 -13.29 6.16
C ALA A 341 4.80 -13.71 6.43
N LEU A 342 5.77 -13.00 5.84
CA LEU A 342 7.20 -13.25 6.06
C LEU A 342 7.74 -12.60 7.33
N SER A 343 6.93 -11.78 8.01
CA SER A 343 7.32 -11.15 9.27
C SER A 343 7.27 -12.20 10.40
N GLN A 344 8.42 -12.79 10.74
CA GLN A 344 8.59 -13.85 11.77
C GLN A 344 8.34 -13.36 13.22
N GLY A 345 7.19 -12.74 13.50
CA GLY A 345 6.75 -12.39 14.86
C GLY A 345 7.47 -11.22 15.53
N THR A 346 8.30 -10.44 14.81
CA THR A 346 9.00 -9.27 15.35
C THR A 346 8.73 -8.02 14.51
N LEU A 347 7.46 -7.62 14.45
CA LEU A 347 7.12 -6.29 13.94
C LEU A 347 7.72 -5.22 14.88
N PRO A 348 8.29 -4.13 14.32
CA PRO A 348 8.88 -3.09 15.14
C PRO A 348 7.85 -2.40 16.03
N SER A 349 8.33 -1.74 17.08
CA SER A 349 7.48 -1.02 18.02
C SER A 349 6.69 0.13 17.39
N SER A 350 7.08 0.59 16.20
CA SER A 350 6.38 1.68 15.52
C SER A 350 6.73 1.72 14.03
N SER A 351 5.78 2.16 13.20
CA SER A 351 6.06 2.37 11.76
C SER A 351 7.01 3.55 11.52
N TYR A 352 7.02 4.54 12.43
CA TYR A 352 7.87 5.71 12.36
C TYR A 352 8.81 5.75 13.57
N PRO A 353 10.14 5.92 13.40
CA PRO A 353 10.87 5.96 12.13
C PRO A 353 11.24 4.57 11.57
N HIS A 354 10.98 3.48 12.31
CA HIS A 354 11.63 2.19 12.07
C HIS A 354 11.22 1.51 10.75
N LEU A 355 9.93 1.45 10.42
CA LEU A 355 9.50 0.92 9.12
C LEU A 355 9.79 1.90 8.01
N LYS A 356 9.53 3.20 8.19
CA LYS A 356 9.81 4.23 7.18
C LYS A 356 11.27 4.21 6.65
N ASN A 357 12.24 3.91 7.50
CA ASN A 357 13.65 3.88 7.12
C ASN A 357 14.10 2.51 6.58
N SER A 358 13.20 1.52 6.58
CA SER A 358 13.46 0.18 6.05
C SER A 358 13.02 0.12 4.58
N PRO A 359 13.82 -0.47 3.67
CA PRO A 359 13.46 -0.60 2.27
C PRO A 359 12.06 -1.19 2.05
N GLY A 360 11.36 -0.70 1.03
CA GLY A 360 10.03 -1.19 0.68
C GLY A 360 8.90 -0.74 1.61
N ASN A 361 9.05 0.36 2.34
CA ASN A 361 8.00 0.91 3.21
C ASN A 361 7.84 2.42 2.98
N TRP A 362 6.60 2.87 2.82
CA TRP A 362 6.26 4.28 2.62
C TRP A 362 5.16 4.65 3.59
N VAL A 363 5.48 5.41 4.65
CA VAL A 363 4.54 5.73 5.73
C VAL A 363 4.56 7.21 6.07
N LYS A 364 3.37 7.79 6.30
CA LYS A 364 3.19 9.18 6.71
C LYS A 364 2.23 9.29 7.88
N VAL A 365 2.53 10.21 8.80
CA VAL A 365 1.62 10.63 9.87
C VAL A 365 0.50 11.44 9.24
N LEU A 366 -0.75 11.05 9.51
CA LEU A 366 -1.90 11.81 9.06
C LEU A 366 -2.11 13.07 9.88
N ASP A 367 -2.68 14.10 9.24
CA ASP A 367 -3.17 15.26 9.97
C ASP A 367 -4.26 14.82 10.97
N GLU A 368 -4.23 15.39 12.19
CA GLU A 368 -5.20 15.04 13.24
C GLU A 368 -6.65 15.34 12.82
N SER A 369 -6.86 16.26 11.87
CA SER A 369 -8.19 16.52 11.32
C SER A 369 -8.79 15.34 10.55
N TYR A 370 -7.94 14.44 10.02
CA TYR A 370 -8.37 13.26 9.26
C TYR A 370 -8.67 12.09 10.20
N ALA A 371 -7.93 11.97 11.31
CA ALA A 371 -8.02 10.86 12.26
C ALA A 371 -9.06 11.09 13.38
N LYS A 372 -10.20 11.73 13.08
CA LYS A 372 -11.30 11.93 14.03
C LYS A 372 -12.27 10.77 14.01
N VAL A 373 -12.90 10.49 15.15
CA VAL A 373 -13.99 9.50 15.25
C VAL A 373 -15.06 9.74 14.19
N ASP A 374 -15.54 8.65 13.60
CA ASP A 374 -16.50 8.56 12.50
C ASP A 374 -16.03 9.03 11.13
N ASN A 375 -14.84 9.65 11.02
CA ASN A 375 -14.28 9.92 9.71
C ASN A 375 -14.04 8.62 8.95
N LEU A 376 -14.48 8.61 7.70
CA LEU A 376 -14.21 7.58 6.71
C LEU A 376 -13.07 8.05 5.81
N ILE A 377 -11.88 7.58 6.12
CA ILE A 377 -10.69 7.84 5.34
C ILE A 377 -10.70 6.88 4.15
N HIS A 378 -10.48 7.39 2.94
CA HIS A 378 -10.21 6.56 1.78
C HIS A 378 -8.80 6.84 1.28
N PHE A 379 -8.07 5.79 0.90
CA PHE A 379 -6.73 5.94 0.37
C PHE A 379 -6.39 4.82 -0.62
N CYS A 380 -5.49 5.15 -1.55
CA CYS A 380 -4.98 4.22 -2.58
C CYS A 380 -3.60 4.68 -3.05
N VAL A 381 -2.99 3.92 -3.95
CA VAL A 381 -1.74 4.26 -4.64
C VAL A 381 -1.97 4.22 -6.15
N ASN A 382 -1.56 5.26 -6.87
CA ASN A 382 -1.68 5.29 -8.33
C ASN A 382 -0.45 4.66 -9.03
N ASP A 383 -0.53 4.53 -10.35
CA ASP A 383 0.53 4.02 -11.23
C ASP A 383 1.80 4.91 -11.28
N MET A 384 1.67 6.19 -10.93
CA MET A 384 2.79 7.11 -10.79
C MET A 384 3.55 6.94 -9.45
N GLY A 385 3.15 5.98 -8.61
CA GLY A 385 3.75 5.78 -7.29
C GLY A 385 3.40 6.89 -6.29
N GLU A 386 2.27 7.56 -6.48
CA GLU A 386 1.72 8.56 -5.56
C GLU A 386 0.59 7.94 -4.73
N GLY A 387 0.70 8.07 -3.40
CA GLY A 387 -0.37 7.70 -2.48
C GLY A 387 -1.38 8.82 -2.40
N LEU A 388 -2.65 8.52 -2.66
CA LEU A 388 -3.79 9.43 -2.60
C LEU A 388 -4.60 9.18 -1.34
N ILE A 389 -5.12 10.25 -0.73
CA ILE A 389 -5.98 10.17 0.46
C ILE A 389 -7.10 11.20 0.38
N GLY A 390 -8.30 10.81 0.80
CA GLY A 390 -9.42 11.70 1.04
C GLY A 390 -10.19 11.27 2.27
N VAL A 391 -11.14 12.11 2.72
CA VAL A 391 -11.93 11.87 3.93
C VAL A 391 -13.38 12.21 3.66
N ASN A 392 -14.31 11.35 4.09
CA ASN A 392 -15.75 11.55 3.99
C ASN A 392 -16.24 11.87 2.57
N GLY A 393 -15.66 11.21 1.56
CA GLY A 393 -15.97 11.45 0.14
C GLY A 393 -15.45 12.78 -0.43
N GLY A 394 -14.66 13.53 0.33
CA GLY A 394 -14.00 14.75 -0.14
C GLY A 394 -12.88 14.49 -1.15
N GLU A 395 -12.34 15.57 -1.70
CA GLU A 395 -11.26 15.58 -2.69
C GLU A 395 -10.03 14.77 -2.24
N GLU A 396 -9.49 13.96 -3.14
CA GLU A 396 -8.26 13.21 -2.93
C GLU A 396 -7.03 14.11 -3.08
N LYS A 397 -6.07 13.93 -2.17
CA LYS A 397 -4.80 14.66 -2.16
C LYS A 397 -3.64 13.69 -2.13
N VAL A 398 -2.56 14.06 -2.79
CA VAL A 398 -1.31 13.29 -2.72
C VAL A 398 -0.70 13.43 -1.33
N PHE A 399 -0.59 12.33 -0.59
CA PHE A 399 0.05 12.31 0.72
C PHE A 399 1.41 11.59 0.73
N LEU A 400 1.64 10.64 -0.18
CA LEU A 400 2.92 9.95 -0.37
C LEU A 400 3.39 10.04 -1.82
N LYS A 401 4.70 10.00 -2.04
CA LYS A 401 5.32 9.99 -3.38
C LYS A 401 6.49 9.01 -3.42
N GLY A 402 6.78 8.49 -4.61
CA GLY A 402 7.91 7.58 -4.84
C GLY A 402 7.68 6.18 -4.28
N ILE A 403 6.42 5.73 -4.25
CA ILE A 403 6.06 4.34 -3.95
C ILE A 403 6.49 3.48 -5.14
N ASP A 404 7.21 2.40 -4.89
CA ASP A 404 7.57 1.44 -5.93
C ASP A 404 6.37 0.55 -6.24
N VAL A 405 5.84 0.69 -7.46
CA VAL A 405 4.66 0.00 -7.95
C VAL A 405 5.00 -1.18 -8.88
N SER A 406 6.28 -1.56 -8.94
CA SER A 406 6.74 -2.67 -9.79
C SER A 406 6.36 -4.06 -9.27
N GLY A 407 5.89 -4.16 -8.03
CA GLY A 407 5.49 -5.41 -7.39
C GLY A 407 4.28 -5.26 -6.46
N ASN A 408 4.00 -6.31 -5.69
CA ASN A 408 2.87 -6.34 -4.76
C ASN A 408 3.03 -5.31 -3.64
N LEU A 409 1.93 -4.64 -3.30
CA LEU A 409 1.87 -3.69 -2.20
C LEU A 409 0.79 -4.12 -1.22
N TRP A 410 1.05 -3.95 0.07
CA TRP A 410 0.06 -4.08 1.14
C TRP A 410 -0.18 -2.71 1.76
N ALA A 411 -1.41 -2.45 2.18
CA ALA A 411 -1.68 -1.27 2.99
C ALA A 411 -1.01 -1.44 4.35
N LEU A 412 -0.42 -0.36 4.86
CA LEU A 412 0.23 -0.31 6.16
C LEU A 412 -0.49 0.73 7.01
N ILE A 413 -1.07 0.30 8.12
CA ILE A 413 -1.82 1.14 9.05
C ILE A 413 -1.17 1.01 10.43
N ASP A 414 -0.65 2.10 10.99
CA ASP A 414 -0.12 2.10 12.37
C ASP A 414 -1.07 2.90 13.26
N ILE A 415 -1.84 2.15 14.06
CA ILE A 415 -2.85 2.64 15.01
C ILE A 415 -2.13 3.37 16.13
N TYR A 416 -1.81 4.63 15.90
CA TYR A 416 -0.94 5.43 16.75
C TYR A 416 -1.64 6.67 17.32
N GLY A 417 -1.13 7.14 18.45
CA GLY A 417 -1.56 8.38 19.08
C GLY A 417 -3.00 8.33 19.55
N ASN A 418 -3.78 9.35 19.20
CA ASN A 418 -5.15 9.52 19.64
C ASN A 418 -6.07 8.42 19.11
N THR A 419 -5.79 7.85 17.94
CA THR A 419 -6.60 6.78 17.37
C THR A 419 -6.37 5.48 18.13
N VAL A 420 -7.47 4.85 18.56
CA VAL A 420 -7.46 3.60 19.34
C VAL A 420 -8.03 2.45 18.52
N THR A 421 -9.12 2.68 17.80
CA THR A 421 -9.82 1.63 17.06
C THR A 421 -10.15 2.11 15.65
N VAL A 422 -9.86 1.27 14.67
CA VAL A 422 -10.17 1.49 13.26
C VAL A 422 -10.88 0.27 12.67
N GLU A 423 -11.70 0.51 11.66
CA GLU A 423 -12.49 -0.51 10.95
C GLU A 423 -12.21 -0.41 9.45
N MET A 424 -11.86 -1.54 8.82
CA MET A 424 -11.92 -1.68 7.37
C MET A 424 -13.39 -1.74 6.94
N ALA A 425 -13.88 -0.68 6.32
CA ALA A 425 -15.25 -0.59 5.85
C ALA A 425 -15.37 -1.21 4.45
N GLY A 426 -16.30 -2.14 4.28
CA GLY A 426 -16.73 -2.56 2.94
C GLY A 426 -17.55 -1.45 2.27
N MET A 427 -17.33 -1.22 0.98
CA MET A 427 -18.26 -0.49 0.12
C MET A 427 -18.77 -1.42 -0.97
#